data_AF-A0A3E0KDS3-F1
#
_entry.id   AF-A0A3E0KDS3-F1
#
_cell.length_a   1.000
_cell.length_b   1.000
_cell.length_c   1.000
_cell.angle_alpha   90.00
_cell.angle_beta   90.00
_cell.angle_gamma   90.00
#
_symmetry.space_group_name_H-M   'P 1'
#
loop_
_entity.id
_entity.type
_entity.pdbx_description
1 polymer ?
#
loop_
_entity_poly.entity_id
_entity_poly.type
_entity_poly.pdbx_seq_one_letter_code
_entity_poly.pdbx_strand_id
1 'polypeptide(L)'
;MCEVLDWPEALAGRLRALEEVCRGVGAVAVSGVADAGAQRRIWAMREALSPAVARIKPTKISEDATVPIAAIPAFLADLEEIRQRWRVNLLVFGHAGDGNLHPNIICDERDADEMSRVQAAIDDIFAACLARGGTLSGEHGIGLLKRRYMPKALPPETLDVMRRLKALFDPDNLLNPGKVFPDGAVEEPLAGRPVTGPTATPRVAAEPHDKGDSANQQPLGGRTA
;
A
#
# COMPACT_ATOMS: atom_id res chain seq x y z
N MET A 1 -2.39 5.66 16.49
CA MET A 1 -1.48 6.83 16.53
C MET A 1 -2.11 7.90 15.67
N CYS A 2 -2.18 9.14 16.15
CA CYS A 2 -2.65 10.28 15.37
C CYS A 2 -1.49 11.29 15.30
N GLU A 3 -1.12 11.68 14.09
CA GLU A 3 -0.16 12.76 13.84
C GLU A 3 -0.94 13.98 13.40
N VAL A 4 -0.59 15.15 13.95
CA VAL A 4 -1.26 16.41 13.65
C VAL A 4 -0.20 17.37 13.12
N LEU A 5 -0.33 17.71 11.84
CA LEU A 5 0.45 18.77 11.20
C LEU A 5 -0.48 19.96 10.99
N ASP A 6 -0.17 21.08 11.63
CA ASP A 6 -0.93 22.32 11.50
C ASP A 6 0.03 23.51 11.70
N TRP A 7 -0.47 24.72 11.47
CA TRP A 7 0.26 25.95 11.78
C TRP A 7 0.51 26.04 13.30
N PRO A 8 1.65 26.61 13.74
CA PRO A 8 2.00 26.68 15.17
C PRO A 8 0.88 27.27 16.05
N GLU A 9 0.16 28.26 15.54
CA GLU A 9 -0.92 28.95 16.24
C GLU A 9 -2.19 28.09 16.38
N ALA A 10 -2.42 27.17 15.44
CA ALA A 10 -3.59 26.29 15.41
C ALA A 10 -3.34 24.93 16.08
N LEU A 11 -2.09 24.46 16.10
CA LEU A 11 -1.71 23.13 16.57
C LEU A 11 -2.18 22.85 18.01
N ALA A 12 -1.97 23.80 18.93
CA ALA A 12 -2.39 23.64 20.32
C ALA A 12 -3.91 23.49 20.46
N GLY A 13 -4.68 24.21 19.63
CA GLY A 13 -6.14 24.09 19.59
C GLY A 13 -6.60 22.74 19.04
N ARG A 14 -5.99 22.28 17.94
CA ARG A 14 -6.28 20.97 17.35
C ARG A 14 -5.98 19.81 18.29
N LEU A 15 -4.83 19.85 18.96
CA LEU A 15 -4.43 18.80 19.90
C LEU A 15 -5.41 18.70 21.07
N ARG A 16 -5.86 19.84 21.63
CA ARG A 16 -6.88 19.86 22.68
C ARG A 16 -8.20 19.27 22.22
N ALA A 17 -8.67 19.64 21.02
CA ALA A 17 -9.91 19.10 20.47
C ALA A 17 -9.83 17.58 20.26
N LEU A 18 -8.70 17.08 19.75
CA LEU A 18 -8.47 15.64 19.59
C LEU A 18 -8.46 14.92 20.93
N GLU A 19 -7.77 15.47 21.92
CA GLU A 19 -7.68 14.92 23.28
C GLU A 19 -9.06 14.85 23.96
N GLU A 20 -9.88 15.89 23.80
CA GLU A 20 -11.25 15.94 24.29
C GLU A 20 -12.12 14.84 23.66
N VAL A 21 -12.07 14.69 22.33
CA VAL A 21 -12.78 13.62 21.62
C VAL A 21 -12.32 12.25 22.09
N CYS A 22 -11.01 11.98 22.15
CA CYS A 22 -10.46 10.70 22.58
C CYS A 22 -10.90 10.34 24.01
N ARG A 23 -10.85 11.30 24.94
CA ARG A 23 -11.34 11.07 26.31
C ARG A 23 -12.84 10.85 26.35
N GLY A 24 -13.61 11.61 25.58
CA GLY A 24 -15.07 11.48 25.51
C GLY A 24 -15.54 10.11 25.02
N VAL A 25 -14.77 9.45 24.15
CA VAL A 25 -15.06 8.09 23.67
C VAL A 25 -14.42 6.97 24.52
N GLY A 26 -13.84 7.31 25.68
CA GLY A 26 -13.30 6.33 26.63
C GLY A 26 -11.90 5.81 26.29
N ALA A 27 -11.04 6.62 25.67
CA ALA A 27 -9.65 6.24 25.44
C ALA A 27 -8.95 5.87 26.76
N VAL A 28 -8.29 4.70 26.76
CA VAL A 28 -7.56 4.16 27.93
C VAL A 28 -6.40 5.07 28.34
N ALA A 29 -5.75 5.70 27.36
CA ALA A 29 -4.71 6.69 27.58
C ALA A 29 -4.69 7.70 26.43
N VAL A 30 -4.53 8.97 26.77
CA VAL A 30 -4.22 10.04 25.81
C VAL A 30 -2.96 10.71 26.29
N SER A 31 -1.90 10.62 25.49
CA SER A 31 -0.60 11.23 25.77
C SER A 31 -0.25 12.16 24.62
N GLY A 32 -0.41 13.46 24.85
CA GLY A 32 0.07 14.50 23.96
C GLY A 32 1.59 14.61 24.06
N VAL A 33 2.27 14.71 22.93
CA VAL A 33 3.73 14.57 22.90
C VAL A 33 4.40 15.92 22.75
N ALA A 34 4.74 16.55 23.87
CA ALA A 34 5.35 17.88 23.89
C ALA A 34 6.87 17.86 23.63
N ASP A 35 7.55 16.71 23.79
CA ASP A 35 9.00 16.59 23.61
C ASP A 35 9.38 15.54 22.56
N ALA A 36 10.49 15.81 21.86
CA ALA A 36 10.99 14.96 20.80
C ALA A 36 11.35 13.53 21.27
N GLY A 37 11.69 13.34 22.55
CA GLY A 37 11.99 12.03 23.11
C GLY A 37 10.75 11.15 23.23
N ALA A 38 9.64 11.70 23.71
CA ALA A 38 8.37 10.99 23.73
C ALA A 38 7.83 10.70 22.31
N GLN A 39 8.07 11.59 21.34
CA GLN A 39 7.66 11.38 19.94
C GLN A 39 8.39 10.17 19.35
N ARG A 40 9.70 10.11 19.55
CA ARG A 40 10.53 8.97 19.14
C ARG A 40 10.06 7.64 19.73
N ARG A 41 9.60 7.63 20.99
CA ARG A 41 9.10 6.38 21.63
C ARG A 41 7.81 5.87 20.97
N ILE A 42 6.85 6.75 20.69
CA ILE A 42 5.61 6.36 20.01
C ILE A 42 5.90 5.89 18.59
N TRP A 43 6.80 6.58 17.89
CA TRP A 43 7.23 6.18 16.55
C TRP A 43 7.90 4.80 16.56
N ALA A 44 8.83 4.58 17.48
CA ALA A 44 9.49 3.29 17.65
C ALA A 44 8.49 2.16 17.96
N MET A 45 7.46 2.42 18.78
CA MET A 45 6.39 1.44 19.02
C MET A 45 5.60 1.12 17.75
N ARG A 46 5.23 2.13 16.95
CA ARG A 46 4.53 1.93 15.67
C ARG A 46 5.39 1.09 14.72
N GLU A 47 6.67 1.43 14.57
CA GLU A 47 7.60 0.70 13.70
C GLU A 47 7.84 -0.74 14.16
N ALA A 48 7.86 -0.96 15.49
CA ALA A 48 8.05 -2.29 16.07
C ALA A 48 6.85 -3.24 15.89
N LEU A 49 5.67 -2.74 15.52
CA LEU A 49 4.46 -3.56 15.40
C LEU A 49 4.61 -4.68 14.36
N SER A 50 5.05 -4.34 13.13
CA SER A 50 5.17 -5.33 12.06
C SER A 50 6.24 -6.41 12.36
N PRO A 51 7.46 -6.07 12.82
CA PRO A 51 8.44 -7.06 13.27
C PRO A 51 7.97 -7.92 14.45
N ALA A 52 7.23 -7.34 15.41
CA ALA A 52 6.71 -8.10 16.54
C ALA A 52 5.68 -9.14 16.10
N VAL A 53 4.78 -8.77 15.19
CA VAL A 53 3.77 -9.67 14.64
C VAL A 53 4.40 -10.81 13.82
N ALA A 54 5.47 -10.52 13.08
CA ALA A 54 6.21 -11.54 12.32
C ALA A 54 6.91 -12.60 13.18
N ARG A 55 6.97 -12.42 14.52
CA ARG A 55 7.50 -13.44 15.44
C ARG A 55 6.48 -14.48 15.88
N ILE A 56 5.19 -14.28 15.57
CA ILE A 56 4.11 -15.18 16.02
C ILE A 56 4.10 -16.48 15.21
N LYS A 57 4.26 -16.39 13.88
CA LYS A 57 4.39 -17.51 12.94
C LYS A 57 5.28 -17.11 11.75
N PRO A 58 5.87 -18.08 11.01
CA PRO A 58 6.87 -17.77 9.98
C PRO A 58 6.32 -16.99 8.78
N THR A 59 5.02 -17.06 8.50
CA THR A 59 4.42 -16.40 7.33
C THR A 59 3.44 -15.30 7.76
N LYS A 60 3.55 -14.14 7.11
CA LYS A 60 2.62 -13.02 7.23
C LYS A 60 2.03 -12.70 5.85
N ILE A 61 0.73 -12.91 5.69
CA ILE A 61 -0.01 -12.51 4.50
C ILE A 61 -0.68 -11.18 4.80
N SER A 62 -0.27 -10.14 4.08
CA SER A 62 -0.74 -8.77 4.29
C SER A 62 -1.69 -8.39 3.16
N GLU A 63 -2.96 -8.18 3.49
CA GLU A 63 -3.95 -7.66 2.56
C GLU A 63 -4.14 -6.16 2.75
N ASP A 64 -4.79 -5.54 1.77
CA ASP A 64 -5.10 -4.11 1.74
C ASP A 64 -6.53 -3.97 1.22
N ALA A 65 -7.39 -3.31 1.99
CA ALA A 65 -8.80 -3.12 1.69
C ALA A 65 -9.26 -1.77 2.23
N THR A 66 -9.95 -0.99 1.40
CA THR A 66 -10.43 0.35 1.78
C THR A 66 -11.93 0.39 1.79
N VAL A 67 -12.52 0.87 2.89
CA VAL A 67 -13.96 1.08 3.03
C VAL A 67 -14.25 2.55 3.31
N PRO A 68 -15.46 3.07 3.03
CA PRO A 68 -15.85 4.39 3.52
C PRO A 68 -15.60 4.51 5.03
N ILE A 69 -15.12 5.65 5.52
CA ILE A 69 -14.74 5.84 6.93
C ILE A 69 -15.88 5.45 7.89
N ALA A 70 -17.11 5.80 7.53
CA ALA A 70 -18.31 5.45 8.32
C ALA A 70 -18.56 3.94 8.42
N ALA A 71 -18.04 3.14 7.48
CA ALA A 71 -18.18 1.69 7.44
C ALA A 71 -17.07 0.95 8.20
N ILE A 72 -16.00 1.62 8.66
CA ILE A 72 -14.88 1.00 9.38
C ILE A 72 -15.35 0.15 10.57
N PRO A 73 -16.21 0.63 11.49
CA PRO A 73 -16.60 -0.16 12.67
C PRO A 73 -17.27 -1.46 12.29
N ALA A 74 -18.16 -1.41 11.28
CA ALA A 74 -18.90 -2.56 10.84
C ALA A 74 -18.03 -3.51 10.01
N PHE A 75 -17.03 -3.00 9.27
CA PHE A 75 -16.05 -3.86 8.60
C PHE A 75 -15.15 -4.58 9.61
N LEU A 76 -14.71 -3.91 10.68
CA LEU A 76 -13.96 -4.57 11.76
C LEU A 76 -14.76 -5.69 12.43
N ALA A 77 -16.08 -5.53 12.58
CA ALA A 77 -16.96 -6.60 13.06
C ALA A 77 -16.96 -7.80 12.11
N ASP A 78 -17.08 -7.59 10.79
CA ASP A 78 -17.00 -8.68 9.81
C ASP A 78 -15.64 -9.39 9.89
N LEU A 79 -14.53 -8.64 10.01
CA LEU A 79 -13.20 -9.21 10.12
C LEU A 79 -13.06 -10.11 11.35
N GLU A 80 -13.68 -9.72 12.47
CA GLU A 80 -13.70 -10.55 13.68
C GLU A 80 -14.52 -11.83 13.49
N GLU A 81 -15.69 -11.75 12.84
CA GLU A 81 -16.48 -12.93 12.49
C GLU A 81 -15.73 -13.88 11.55
N ILE A 82 -15.07 -13.33 10.53
CA ILE A 82 -14.24 -14.09 9.57
C ILE A 82 -13.08 -14.77 10.29
N ARG A 83 -12.40 -14.04 11.20
CA ARG A 83 -11.32 -14.58 12.03
C ARG A 83 -11.76 -15.81 12.81
N GLN A 84 -12.93 -15.74 13.44
CA GLN A 84 -13.50 -16.84 14.22
C GLN A 84 -13.96 -18.00 13.33
N ARG A 85 -14.70 -17.70 12.25
CA ARG A 85 -15.23 -18.69 11.30
C ARG A 85 -14.13 -19.57 10.72
N TRP A 86 -13.06 -18.93 10.22
CA TRP A 86 -11.96 -19.63 9.55
C TRP A 86 -10.82 -20.03 10.50
N ARG A 87 -10.92 -19.65 11.79
CA ARG A 87 -9.91 -19.94 12.82
C ARG A 87 -8.51 -19.53 12.37
N VAL A 88 -8.40 -18.32 11.83
CA VAL A 88 -7.14 -17.73 11.36
C VAL A 88 -6.63 -16.69 12.36
N ASN A 89 -5.32 -16.47 12.39
CA ASN A 89 -4.73 -15.40 13.20
C ASN A 89 -4.74 -14.09 12.40
N LEU A 90 -5.87 -13.39 12.45
CA LEU A 90 -6.07 -12.11 11.76
C LEU A 90 -5.83 -10.93 12.71
N LEU A 91 -4.93 -10.04 12.31
CA LEU A 91 -4.68 -8.75 12.95
C LEU A 91 -4.98 -7.63 11.95
N VAL A 92 -5.44 -6.48 12.44
CA VAL A 92 -5.75 -5.33 11.59
C VAL A 92 -5.02 -4.11 12.10
N PHE A 93 -4.31 -3.45 11.20
CA PHE A 93 -3.80 -2.10 11.38
C PHE A 93 -4.04 -1.33 10.07
N GLY A 94 -4.02 0.00 10.12
CA GLY A 94 -4.24 0.80 8.92
C GLY A 94 -4.46 2.27 9.20
N HIS A 95 -4.89 2.95 8.16
CA HIS A 95 -5.12 4.38 8.08
C HIS A 95 -6.61 4.65 8.28
N ALA A 96 -7.02 4.82 9.55
CA ALA A 96 -8.42 5.08 9.87
C ALA A 96 -8.96 6.39 9.24
N GLY A 97 -8.08 7.32 8.87
CA GLY A 97 -8.43 8.63 8.32
C GLY A 97 -8.92 8.62 6.88
N ASP A 98 -8.60 7.61 6.09
CA ASP A 98 -9.05 7.43 4.70
C ASP A 98 -9.80 6.10 4.50
N GLY A 99 -9.95 5.31 5.58
CA GLY A 99 -10.65 4.03 5.56
C GLY A 99 -9.83 2.88 5.01
N ASN A 100 -8.53 3.09 4.78
CA ASN A 100 -7.64 2.06 4.32
C ASN A 100 -7.18 1.16 5.48
N LEU A 101 -7.57 -0.10 5.46
CA LEU A 101 -7.19 -1.10 6.46
C LEU A 101 -6.30 -2.17 5.84
N HIS A 102 -5.39 -2.70 6.65
CA HIS A 102 -4.57 -3.86 6.33
C HIS A 102 -4.96 -5.04 7.22
N PRO A 103 -5.82 -5.94 6.73
CA PRO A 103 -6.01 -7.25 7.33
C PRO A 103 -4.73 -8.09 7.13
N ASN A 104 -4.13 -8.56 8.21
CA ASN A 104 -2.88 -9.32 8.22
C ASN A 104 -3.11 -10.69 8.84
N ILE A 105 -2.91 -11.75 8.06
CA ILE A 105 -3.08 -13.13 8.52
C ILE A 105 -1.71 -13.76 8.80
N ILE A 106 -1.50 -14.21 10.03
CA ILE A 106 -0.25 -14.79 10.50
C ILE A 106 -0.38 -16.31 10.52
N CYS A 107 0.38 -17.00 9.69
CA CYS A 107 0.18 -18.40 9.36
C CYS A 107 1.52 -19.11 9.10
N ASP A 108 1.45 -20.40 8.82
CA ASP A 108 2.56 -21.18 8.29
C ASP A 108 2.20 -21.66 6.87
N GLU A 109 2.87 -21.12 5.84
CA GLU A 109 2.61 -21.48 4.45
C GLU A 109 2.88 -22.95 4.11
N ARG A 110 3.58 -23.66 5.00
CA ARG A 110 3.88 -25.09 4.86
C ARG A 110 2.71 -25.97 5.31
N ASP A 111 1.74 -25.41 6.03
CA ASP A 111 0.51 -26.09 6.45
C ASP A 111 -0.59 -25.84 5.40
N ALA A 112 -0.83 -26.84 4.55
CA ALA A 112 -1.82 -26.75 3.47
C ALA A 112 -3.26 -26.56 3.97
N ASP A 113 -3.62 -27.14 5.12
CA ASP A 113 -4.95 -27.01 5.70
C ASP A 113 -5.15 -25.61 6.28
N GLU A 114 -4.12 -25.05 6.94
CA GLU A 114 -4.12 -23.65 7.36
C GLU A 114 -4.26 -22.73 6.14
N MET A 115 -3.46 -22.95 5.09
CA MET A 115 -3.50 -22.13 3.89
C MET A 115 -4.85 -22.18 3.16
N SER A 116 -5.55 -23.31 3.17
CA SER A 116 -6.92 -23.40 2.65
C SER A 116 -7.89 -22.48 3.43
N ARG A 117 -7.81 -22.47 4.76
CA ARG A 117 -8.63 -21.58 5.60
C ARG A 117 -8.25 -20.11 5.43
N VAL A 118 -6.96 -19.82 5.31
CA VAL A 118 -6.45 -18.46 5.03
C VAL A 118 -7.02 -17.96 3.72
N GLN A 119 -6.99 -18.77 2.67
CA GLN A 119 -7.52 -18.40 1.37
C GLN A 119 -9.02 -18.10 1.42
N ALA A 120 -9.80 -18.95 2.09
CA ALA A 120 -11.22 -18.72 2.27
C ALA A 120 -11.52 -17.45 3.10
N ALA A 121 -10.70 -17.17 4.12
CA ALA A 121 -10.80 -15.93 4.89
C ALA A 121 -10.51 -14.70 4.01
N ILE A 122 -9.52 -14.74 3.13
CA ILE A 122 -9.21 -13.63 2.20
C ILE A 122 -10.37 -13.39 1.23
N ASP A 123 -10.98 -14.46 0.70
CA ASP A 123 -12.16 -14.35 -0.16
C ASP A 123 -13.32 -13.62 0.56
N ASP A 124 -13.59 -14.00 1.82
CA ASP A 124 -14.62 -13.38 2.66
C ASP A 124 -14.27 -11.93 3.04
N ILE A 125 -13.00 -11.61 3.29
CA ILE A 125 -12.53 -10.25 3.60
C ILE A 125 -12.84 -9.31 2.44
N PHE A 126 -12.49 -9.70 1.21
CA PHE A 126 -12.76 -8.87 0.04
C PHE A 126 -14.26 -8.79 -0.27
N ALA A 127 -15.02 -9.87 -0.08
CA ALA A 127 -16.46 -9.84 -0.22
C ALA A 127 -17.11 -8.85 0.77
N ALA A 128 -16.70 -8.88 2.04
CA ALA A 128 -17.17 -7.96 3.08
C ALA A 128 -16.79 -6.50 2.79
N CYS A 129 -15.55 -6.27 2.34
CA CYS A 129 -15.10 -4.93 1.92
C CYS A 129 -16.00 -4.36 0.80
N LEU A 130 -16.20 -5.13 -0.28
CA LEU A 130 -17.01 -4.70 -1.42
C LEU A 130 -18.49 -4.51 -1.04
N ALA A 131 -19.04 -5.37 -0.19
CA ALA A 131 -20.41 -5.23 0.31
C ALA A 131 -20.65 -3.92 1.09
N ARG A 132 -19.57 -3.32 1.61
CA ARG A 132 -19.60 -2.04 2.33
C ARG A 132 -19.29 -0.83 1.43
N GLY A 133 -19.30 -1.02 0.11
CA GLY A 133 -18.94 0.03 -0.85
C GLY A 133 -17.46 0.34 -0.85
N GLY A 134 -16.62 -0.59 -0.39
CA GLY A 134 -15.17 -0.47 -0.42
C GLY A 134 -14.54 -0.87 -1.74
N THR A 135 -13.20 -0.90 -1.76
CA THR A 135 -12.36 -1.30 -2.89
C THR A 135 -11.28 -2.28 -2.44
N LEU A 136 -10.80 -3.08 -3.39
CA LEU A 136 -9.80 -4.13 -3.19
C LEU A 136 -8.42 -3.61 -2.81
N SER A 137 -8.17 -2.30 -2.89
CA SER A 137 -6.87 -1.69 -2.64
C SER A 137 -7.01 -0.22 -2.29
N GLY A 138 -6.23 0.24 -1.32
CA GLY A 138 -5.99 1.65 -1.03
C GLY A 138 -4.63 2.12 -1.55
N GLU A 139 -3.56 1.45 -1.10
CA GLU A 139 -2.17 1.85 -1.38
C GLU A 139 -1.36 0.79 -2.12
N HIS A 140 -1.79 -0.48 -2.09
CA HIS A 140 -1.13 -1.57 -2.80
C HIS A 140 -1.79 -1.82 -4.16
N GLY A 141 -1.07 -2.49 -5.07
CA GLY A 141 -1.62 -2.90 -6.36
C GLY A 141 -2.54 -4.13 -6.27
N ILE A 142 -3.32 -4.37 -7.32
CA ILE A 142 -4.13 -5.58 -7.48
C ILE A 142 -3.24 -6.83 -7.60
N GLY A 143 -2.27 -6.78 -8.52
CA GLY A 143 -1.31 -7.86 -8.73
C GLY A 143 -1.93 -9.24 -8.98
N LEU A 144 -1.09 -10.27 -8.92
CA LEU A 144 -1.54 -11.65 -9.14
C LEU A 144 -2.54 -12.13 -8.08
N LEU A 145 -2.41 -11.63 -6.84
CA LEU A 145 -3.17 -12.10 -5.70
C LEU A 145 -4.62 -11.62 -5.71
N LYS A 146 -4.86 -10.35 -6.11
CA LYS A 146 -6.20 -9.77 -6.07
C LYS A 146 -6.92 -9.74 -7.41
N ARG A 147 -6.24 -10.02 -8.54
CA ARG A 147 -6.85 -9.96 -9.89
C ARG A 147 -8.13 -10.77 -10.03
N ARG A 148 -8.25 -11.90 -9.32
CA ARG A 148 -9.46 -12.76 -9.35
C ARG A 148 -10.69 -12.08 -8.75
N TYR A 149 -10.53 -11.05 -7.93
CA TYR A 149 -11.63 -10.30 -7.33
C TYR A 149 -12.04 -9.09 -8.18
N MET A 150 -11.25 -8.71 -9.18
CA MET A 150 -11.57 -7.55 -10.04
C MET A 150 -12.96 -7.61 -10.67
N PRO A 151 -13.45 -8.77 -11.17
CA PRO A 151 -14.82 -8.87 -11.70
C PRO A 151 -15.91 -8.66 -10.64
N LYS A 152 -15.60 -8.82 -9.36
CA LYS A 152 -16.53 -8.51 -8.25
C LYS A 152 -16.48 -7.03 -7.86
N ALA A 153 -15.32 -6.39 -8.04
CA ALA A 153 -15.08 -5.01 -7.62
C ALA A 153 -15.48 -3.97 -8.67
N LEU A 154 -15.39 -4.32 -9.96
CA LEU A 154 -15.65 -3.40 -11.06
C LEU A 154 -16.61 -4.01 -12.08
N PRO A 155 -17.51 -3.19 -12.65
CA PRO A 155 -18.36 -3.61 -13.75
C PRO A 155 -17.54 -4.10 -14.96
N PRO A 156 -18.07 -5.05 -15.75
CA PRO A 156 -17.39 -5.55 -16.95
C PRO A 156 -16.98 -4.45 -17.94
N GLU A 157 -17.77 -3.39 -18.06
CA GLU A 157 -17.56 -2.26 -18.96
C GLU A 157 -16.34 -1.44 -18.54
N THR A 158 -16.17 -1.21 -17.23
CA THR A 158 -15.00 -0.54 -16.67
C THR A 158 -13.74 -1.37 -16.93
N LEU A 159 -13.82 -2.68 -16.73
CA LEU A 159 -12.71 -3.58 -17.02
C LEU A 159 -12.34 -3.58 -18.51
N ASP A 160 -13.32 -3.52 -19.41
CA ASP A 160 -13.08 -3.41 -20.85
C ASP A 160 -12.35 -2.11 -21.22
N VAL A 161 -12.80 -0.97 -20.68
CA VAL A 161 -12.12 0.32 -20.89
C VAL A 161 -10.67 0.26 -20.43
N MET A 162 -10.40 -0.32 -19.25
CA MET A 162 -9.03 -0.50 -18.75
C MET A 162 -8.18 -1.38 -19.69
N ARG A 163 -8.73 -2.47 -20.23
CA ARG A 163 -8.04 -3.32 -21.20
C ARG A 163 -7.73 -2.58 -22.50
N ARG A 164 -8.69 -1.81 -23.02
CA ARG A 164 -8.51 -1.02 -24.25
C ARG A 164 -7.44 0.05 -24.08
N LEU A 165 -7.38 0.71 -22.92
CA LEU A 165 -6.29 1.64 -22.59
C LEU A 165 -4.94 0.92 -22.54
N LYS A 166 -4.87 -0.27 -21.91
CA LYS A 166 -3.64 -1.07 -21.89
C LYS A 166 -3.19 -1.45 -23.31
N ALA A 167 -4.10 -1.90 -24.16
CA ALA A 167 -3.78 -2.26 -25.54
C ALA A 167 -3.37 -1.04 -26.40
N LEU A 168 -3.92 0.13 -26.13
CA LEU A 168 -3.57 1.37 -26.83
C LEU A 168 -2.12 1.79 -26.57
N PHE A 169 -1.66 1.69 -25.33
CA PHE A 169 -0.32 2.13 -24.92
C PHE A 169 0.73 1.00 -24.88
N ASP A 170 0.30 -0.26 -24.94
CA ASP A 170 1.16 -1.43 -24.95
C ASP A 170 0.59 -2.51 -25.89
N PRO A 171 0.65 -2.26 -27.22
CA PRO A 171 0.06 -3.15 -28.22
C PRO A 171 0.71 -4.53 -28.25
N ASP A 172 1.99 -4.62 -27.89
CA ASP A 172 2.75 -5.87 -27.83
C ASP A 172 2.66 -6.56 -26.45
N ASN A 173 1.90 -5.99 -25.52
CA ASN A 173 1.66 -6.51 -24.17
C ASN A 173 2.94 -6.79 -23.35
N LEU A 174 3.96 -5.95 -23.49
CA LEU A 174 5.26 -6.09 -22.82
C LEU A 174 5.24 -5.60 -21.37
N LEU A 175 4.36 -4.65 -21.04
CA LEU A 175 4.27 -4.01 -19.74
C LEU A 175 3.46 -4.88 -18.77
N ASN A 176 4.19 -5.79 -18.10
CA ASN A 176 3.75 -6.56 -16.93
C ASN A 176 2.42 -7.32 -17.13
N PRO A 177 2.36 -8.25 -18.11
CA PRO A 177 1.14 -8.97 -18.47
C PRO A 177 0.56 -9.79 -17.30
N GLY A 178 -0.76 -9.93 -17.28
CA GLY A 178 -1.48 -10.80 -16.34
C GLY A 178 -1.61 -10.28 -14.90
N LYS A 179 -1.09 -9.08 -14.58
CA LYS A 179 -1.12 -8.56 -13.20
C LYS A 179 -2.42 -7.92 -12.74
N VAL A 180 -3.26 -7.44 -13.63
CA VAL A 180 -4.51 -6.73 -13.25
C VAL A 180 -5.74 -7.50 -13.71
N PHE A 181 -5.70 -8.05 -14.92
CA PHE A 181 -6.83 -8.75 -15.51
C PHE A 181 -6.68 -10.28 -15.34
N PRO A 182 -7.74 -11.00 -14.97
CA PRO A 182 -7.71 -12.46 -14.81
C PRO A 182 -7.41 -13.21 -16.11
N ASP A 183 -7.73 -12.60 -17.26
CA ASP A 183 -7.66 -13.24 -18.59
C ASP A 183 -6.25 -13.17 -19.23
N GLY A 184 -5.30 -12.49 -18.58
CA GLY A 184 -3.92 -12.44 -19.05
C GLY A 184 -3.17 -13.71 -18.65
N ALA A 185 -2.64 -14.43 -19.65
CA ALA A 185 -1.72 -15.54 -19.44
C ALA A 185 -0.64 -15.12 -18.44
N VAL A 186 -0.53 -15.87 -17.34
CA VAL A 186 0.62 -15.76 -16.45
C VAL A 186 1.66 -16.68 -17.08
N GLU A 187 2.59 -16.13 -17.86
CA GLU A 187 3.81 -16.89 -18.09
C GLU A 187 4.47 -17.10 -16.72
N GLU A 188 4.75 -18.36 -16.37
CA GLU A 188 5.56 -18.69 -15.20
C GLU A 188 6.88 -17.90 -15.23
N PRO A 189 7.47 -17.57 -14.06
CA PRO A 189 8.75 -16.89 -14.05
C PRO A 189 9.73 -17.69 -14.91
N LEU A 190 10.35 -17.02 -15.89
CA LEU A 190 11.33 -17.60 -16.80
C LEU A 190 12.57 -18.06 -16.02
N ALA A 191 12.48 -19.20 -15.33
CA ALA A 191 13.61 -19.92 -14.82
C ALA A 191 14.33 -20.55 -16.02
N GLY A 192 15.36 -19.87 -16.53
CA GLY A 192 16.36 -20.50 -17.40
C GLY A 192 16.39 -20.08 -18.88
N ARG A 193 15.68 -19.03 -19.32
CA ARG A 193 16.02 -18.43 -20.63
C ARG A 193 17.26 -17.55 -20.48
N PRO A 194 18.33 -17.76 -21.27
CA PRO A 194 19.44 -16.82 -21.29
C PRO A 194 18.90 -15.46 -21.76
N VAL A 195 19.14 -14.42 -20.96
CA VAL A 195 18.91 -13.03 -21.37
C VAL A 195 19.95 -12.74 -22.45
N THR A 196 19.58 -12.92 -23.72
CA THR A 196 20.38 -12.36 -24.82
C THR A 196 20.12 -10.86 -24.81
N GLY A 197 21.03 -10.10 -24.19
CA GLY A 197 21.03 -8.65 -24.30
C GLY A 197 21.10 -8.21 -25.78
N PRO A 198 20.68 -6.98 -26.11
CA PRO A 198 20.82 -6.47 -27.47
C PRO A 198 22.30 -6.55 -27.86
N THR A 199 22.56 -7.16 -29.02
CA THR A 199 23.90 -7.24 -29.62
C THR A 199 24.48 -5.84 -29.64
N ALA A 200 25.61 -5.65 -28.97
CA ALA A 200 26.24 -4.35 -28.83
C ALA A 200 26.43 -3.72 -30.22
N THR A 201 25.76 -2.58 -30.45
CA THR A 201 26.08 -1.71 -31.57
C THR A 201 27.56 -1.31 -31.44
N PRO A 202 28.37 -1.39 -32.51
CA PRO A 202 29.77 -1.03 -32.43
C PRO A 202 29.89 0.45 -32.00
N ARG A 203 30.64 0.69 -30.93
CA ARG A 203 30.93 2.05 -30.45
C ARG A 203 31.65 2.82 -31.54
N VAL A 204 31.04 3.89 -32.03
CA VAL A 204 31.75 4.92 -32.79
C VAL A 204 32.71 5.59 -31.81
N ALA A 205 34.00 5.65 -32.16
CA ALA A 205 35.02 6.29 -31.35
C ALA A 205 34.67 7.76 -31.13
N ALA A 206 34.65 8.19 -29.87
CA ALA A 206 34.52 9.60 -29.52
C ALA A 206 35.82 10.34 -29.88
N GLU A 207 35.70 11.42 -30.65
CA GLU A 207 36.81 12.33 -30.91
C GLU A 207 37.24 13.08 -29.63
N PRO A 208 38.53 13.41 -29.48
CA PRO A 208 39.04 14.04 -28.27
C PRO A 208 38.58 15.50 -28.16
N HIS A 209 38.05 15.85 -26.99
CA HIS A 209 37.72 17.23 -26.63
C HIS A 209 38.99 18.09 -26.54
N ASP A 210 39.07 19.10 -27.40
CA ASP A 210 40.05 20.18 -27.37
C ASP A 210 39.80 21.11 -26.16
N LYS A 211 40.87 21.42 -25.42
CA LYS A 211 40.88 22.38 -24.32
C LYS A 211 41.37 23.72 -24.86
N GLY A 212 40.43 24.63 -25.13
CA GLY A 212 40.73 26.03 -25.48
C GLY A 212 40.12 27.00 -24.49
N ASP A 213 40.99 27.65 -23.70
CA ASP A 213 40.74 28.82 -22.87
C ASP A 213 40.28 30.03 -23.71
N SER A 214 39.28 30.79 -23.27
CA SER A 214 39.33 32.28 -23.25
C SER A 214 38.03 32.94 -22.76
N ALA A 215 38.19 33.69 -21.66
CA ALA A 215 37.61 34.99 -21.33
C ALA A 215 36.22 35.38 -21.89
N ASN A 216 35.29 35.68 -20.97
CA ASN A 216 34.79 37.05 -20.89
C ASN A 216 34.30 37.40 -19.46
N GLN A 217 34.94 38.43 -18.90
CA GLN A 217 34.51 39.18 -17.72
C GLN A 217 33.42 40.16 -18.21
N GLN A 218 32.31 40.42 -17.53
CA GLN A 218 32.11 41.36 -16.40
C GLN A 218 30.64 41.92 -16.48
N PRO A 219 30.14 42.78 -15.57
CA PRO A 219 28.98 42.51 -14.70
C PRO A 219 27.81 43.50 -14.90
N LEU A 220 26.68 43.33 -14.20
CA LEU A 220 25.69 44.37 -13.82
C LEU A 220 24.77 43.68 -12.79
N GLY A 221 24.51 44.11 -11.56
CA GLY A 221 24.48 45.44 -10.96
C GLY A 221 23.19 45.50 -10.13
N GLY A 222 23.29 45.49 -8.81
CA GLY A 222 22.12 45.64 -7.94
C GLY A 222 21.61 47.09 -7.91
N ARG A 223 20.32 47.28 -7.66
CA ARG A 223 19.79 48.35 -6.80
C ARG A 223 18.33 48.11 -6.43
N THR A 224 18.10 48.32 -5.15
CA THR A 224 16.86 48.38 -4.37
C THR A 224 16.02 49.63 -4.67
N ALA A 225 14.71 49.52 -4.45
CA ALA A 225 13.93 50.39 -3.56
C ALA A 225 12.77 49.56 -3.00
#